data_AF-A0A3P7M2I7-F1
#
_entry.id   AF-A0A3P7M2I7-F1
#
_cell.length_a   1.000
_cell.length_b   1.000
_cell.length_c   1.000
_cell.angle_alpha   90.00
_cell.angle_beta   90.00
_cell.angle_gamma   90.00
#
_symmetry.space_group_name_H-M   'P 1'
#
loop_
_entity.id
_entity.type
_entity.pdbx_description
1 polymer ?
#
loop_
_entity_poly.entity_id
_entity_poly.type
_entity_poly.pdbx_seq_one_letter_code
_entity_poly.pdbx_strand_id
1 'polypeptide(L)'
;MKNIVTLPTDKGRSTVLMDQTEYTAKLQGLLRDENAYQLSGAGEFKKHMNSVNKSINNLKKSGAIKGGEALTAKATDATMVRFYGLLKVHKPGVPLRPIVSLCGTPTLGLSKMLYQRFRFLTEDSESTVKSAEQFLRNIGHLSVKKTYDRAPERIVFYSELSGSCRNPSSEMVKQN
;
A
#
# COMPACT_ATOMS: atom_id res chain seq x y z
N MET A 1 23.51 24.85 6.29
CA MET A 1 23.15 23.48 6.74
C MET A 1 22.63 22.74 5.52
N LYS A 2 23.16 21.57 5.16
CA LYS A 2 22.67 20.78 4.02
C LYS A 2 21.47 19.96 4.46
N ASN A 3 20.35 20.06 3.76
CA ASN A 3 19.14 19.31 4.06
C ASN A 3 19.24 17.91 3.44
N ILE A 4 19.39 16.88 4.28
CA ILE A 4 19.55 15.48 3.87
C ILE A 4 18.31 14.68 4.26
N VAL A 5 17.89 13.76 3.40
CA VAL A 5 16.81 12.80 3.66
C VAL A 5 17.41 11.41 3.84
N THR A 6 16.98 10.72 4.90
CA THR A 6 17.35 9.34 5.20
C THR A 6 16.25 8.40 4.70
N LEU A 7 16.57 7.52 3.75
CA LEU A 7 15.60 6.64 3.10
C LEU A 7 16.04 5.18 3.14
N PRO A 8 15.12 4.23 3.36
CA PRO A 8 15.43 2.83 3.14
C PRO A 8 15.55 2.53 1.62
N THR A 9 16.46 1.62 1.28
CA THR A 9 16.57 1.10 -0.09
C THR A 9 15.43 0.15 -0.42
N ASP A 10 15.04 0.09 -1.71
CA ASP A 10 14.06 -0.87 -2.22
C ASP A 10 14.50 -2.34 -2.02
N LYS A 11 15.82 -2.59 -2.07
CA LYS A 11 16.42 -3.91 -1.85
C LYS A 11 17.69 -3.80 -1.02
N GLY A 12 17.91 -4.77 -0.13
CA GLY A 12 19.19 -4.95 0.56
C GLY A 12 19.25 -4.56 2.03
N ARG A 13 18.12 -4.19 2.67
CA ARG A 13 18.08 -3.73 4.09
C ARG A 13 19.09 -2.60 4.40
N SER A 14 19.42 -1.78 3.41
CA SER A 14 20.33 -0.65 3.57
C SER A 14 19.58 0.67 3.71
N THR A 15 20.26 1.68 4.26
CA THR A 15 19.80 3.06 4.38
C THR A 15 20.66 3.96 3.49
N VAL A 16 20.04 4.90 2.79
CA VAL A 16 20.72 5.87 1.92
C VAL A 16 20.47 7.28 2.42
N LEU A 17 21.50 8.10 2.31
CA LEU A 17 21.43 9.54 2.51
C LEU A 17 21.39 10.20 1.13
N MET A 18 20.38 11.03 0.90
CA MET A 18 20.20 11.78 -0.34
C MET A 18 19.92 13.25 -0.02
N ASP A 19 20.37 14.15 -0.89
CA ASP A 19 20.00 15.56 -0.78
C ASP A 19 18.48 15.74 -0.93
N GLN A 20 17.87 16.55 -0.06
CA GLN A 20 16.41 16.75 -0.07
C GLN A 20 15.91 17.35 -1.37
N THR A 21 16.68 18.23 -2.02
CA THR A 21 16.28 18.86 -3.27
C THR A 21 16.33 17.85 -4.43
N GLU A 22 17.38 17.01 -4.47
CA GLU A 22 17.49 15.92 -5.45
C GLU A 22 16.32 14.93 -5.30
N TYR A 23 16.02 14.52 -4.06
CA TYR A 23 14.93 13.61 -3.78
C TYR A 23 13.57 14.20 -4.21
N THR A 24 13.32 15.47 -3.87
CA THR A 24 12.07 16.17 -4.23
C THR A 24 11.93 16.32 -5.74
N ALA A 25 13.02 16.64 -6.45
CA ALA A 25 13.02 16.74 -7.91
C ALA A 25 12.68 15.39 -8.57
N LYS A 26 13.24 14.28 -8.05
CA LYS A 26 12.91 12.92 -8.54
C LYS A 26 11.44 12.57 -8.29
N LEU A 27 10.88 12.91 -7.13
CA LEU A 27 9.46 12.69 -6.84
C LEU A 27 8.55 13.50 -7.76
N GLN A 28 8.84 14.79 -7.95
CA GLN A 28 8.09 15.63 -8.87
C GLN A 28 8.17 15.11 -10.31
N GLY A 29 9.33 14.61 -10.73
CA GLY A 29 9.49 13.94 -12.02
C GLY A 29 8.55 12.74 -12.19
N LEU A 30 8.33 11.95 -11.15
CA LEU A 30 7.38 10.82 -11.16
C LEU A 30 5.92 11.28 -11.19
N LEU A 31 5.60 12.40 -10.53
CA LEU A 31 4.23 12.93 -10.44
C LEU A 31 3.79 13.72 -11.68
N ARG A 32 4.71 14.05 -12.59
CA ARG A 32 4.42 14.68 -13.88
C ARG A 32 3.84 13.71 -14.92
N ASP A 33 3.76 12.42 -14.62
CA ASP A 33 3.09 11.47 -15.49
C ASP A 33 1.57 11.69 -15.44
N GLU A 34 1.06 12.48 -16.39
CA GLU A 34 -0.35 12.84 -16.52
C GLU A 34 -1.24 11.63 -16.85
N ASN A 35 -0.67 10.54 -17.36
CA ASN A 35 -1.43 9.30 -17.57
C ASN A 35 -1.68 8.56 -16.24
N ALA A 36 -0.85 8.80 -15.21
CA ALA A 36 -0.88 8.07 -13.95
C ALA A 36 -1.39 8.90 -12.75
N TYR A 37 -1.21 10.22 -12.77
CA TYR A 37 -1.57 11.11 -11.66
C TYR A 37 -2.31 12.36 -12.12
N GLN A 38 -3.26 12.81 -11.30
CA GLN A 38 -4.01 14.03 -11.50
C GLN A 38 -3.98 14.90 -10.23
N LEU A 39 -3.94 16.20 -10.41
CA LEU A 39 -4.08 17.15 -9.31
C LEU A 39 -5.48 17.07 -8.69
N SER A 40 -5.51 16.92 -7.37
CA SER A 40 -6.75 16.98 -6.60
C SER A 40 -7.10 18.43 -6.27
N GLY A 41 -8.34 18.82 -6.56
CA GLY A 41 -8.87 20.13 -6.17
C GLY A 41 -8.94 20.30 -4.65
N ALA A 42 -8.98 21.57 -4.22
CA ALA A 42 -9.16 21.91 -2.81
C ALA A 42 -10.51 21.37 -2.29
N GLY A 43 -10.46 20.66 -1.16
CA GLY A 43 -11.66 20.12 -0.50
C GLY A 43 -12.16 18.76 -1.01
N GLU A 44 -11.62 18.23 -2.11
CA GLU A 44 -11.99 16.88 -2.62
C GLU A 44 -11.75 15.78 -1.59
N PHE A 45 -10.63 15.85 -0.86
CA PHE A 45 -10.35 14.94 0.25
C PHE A 45 -11.43 14.97 1.33
N LYS A 46 -11.87 16.18 1.74
CA LYS A 46 -12.91 16.37 2.76
C LYS A 46 -14.26 15.86 2.26
N LYS A 47 -14.60 16.10 1.00
CA LYS A 47 -15.81 15.54 0.37
C LYS A 47 -15.77 14.01 0.39
N HIS A 48 -14.65 13.41 0.01
CA HIS A 48 -14.47 11.95 0.03
C HIS A 48 -14.60 11.38 1.44
N MET A 49 -13.94 11.97 2.42
CA MET A 49 -14.04 11.58 3.84
C MET A 49 -15.48 11.66 4.36
N ASN A 50 -16.20 12.74 4.04
CA ASN A 50 -17.60 12.91 4.42
C ASN A 50 -18.50 11.87 3.74
N SER A 51 -18.23 11.54 2.48
CA SER A 51 -18.95 10.49 1.74
C SER A 51 -18.77 9.13 2.41
N VAL A 52 -17.53 8.75 2.76
CA VAL A 52 -17.25 7.49 3.48
C VAL A 52 -17.96 7.45 4.83
N ASN A 53 -17.86 8.51 5.63
CA ASN A 53 -18.54 8.58 6.93
C ASN A 53 -20.07 8.55 6.80
N LYS A 54 -20.64 9.14 5.74
CA LYS A 54 -22.07 9.05 5.43
C LYS A 54 -22.48 7.61 5.12
N SER A 55 -21.71 6.89 4.31
CA SER A 55 -21.96 5.47 4.00
C SER A 55 -21.93 4.60 5.26
N ILE A 56 -20.94 4.79 6.14
CA ILE A 56 -20.84 4.07 7.42
C ILE A 56 -22.06 4.35 8.30
N ASN A 57 -22.48 5.61 8.40
CA ASN A 57 -23.66 5.99 9.17
C ASN A 57 -24.94 5.37 8.61
N ASN A 58 -25.07 5.28 7.27
CA ASN A 58 -26.22 4.64 6.63
C ASN A 58 -26.26 3.13 6.94
N LEU A 59 -25.10 2.45 6.87
CA LEU A 59 -24.98 1.03 7.25
C LEU A 59 -25.32 0.78 8.73
N LYS A 60 -24.95 1.71 9.60
CA LYS A 60 -25.31 1.64 11.02
C LYS A 60 -26.83 1.81 11.21
N LYS A 61 -27.43 2.79 10.53
CA LYS A 61 -28.87 3.09 10.60
C LYS A 61 -29.72 1.95 10.06
N SER A 62 -29.28 1.27 9.01
CA SER A 62 -29.98 0.10 8.47
C SER A 62 -29.82 -1.16 9.31
N GLY A 63 -29.04 -1.12 10.40
CA GLY A 63 -28.75 -2.30 11.23
C GLY A 63 -27.75 -3.26 10.58
N ALA A 64 -27.18 -2.93 9.41
CA ALA A 64 -26.23 -3.79 8.73
C ALA A 64 -24.92 -3.94 9.54
N ILE A 65 -24.48 -2.91 10.26
CA ILE A 65 -23.29 -2.96 11.12
C ILE A 65 -23.59 -2.51 12.56
N LYS A 66 -22.91 -3.13 13.53
CA LYS A 66 -23.02 -2.79 14.95
C LYS A 66 -22.32 -1.47 15.26
N GLY A 67 -22.65 -0.87 16.40
CA GLY A 67 -22.03 0.38 16.87
C GLY A 67 -20.50 0.32 16.98
N GLY A 68 -19.96 -0.79 17.48
CA GLY A 68 -18.50 -0.99 17.57
C GLY A 68 -17.81 -1.09 16.21
N GLU A 69 -18.40 -1.83 15.27
CA GLU A 69 -17.90 -1.91 13.89
C GLU A 69 -17.91 -0.53 13.22
N ALA A 70 -19.00 0.21 13.37
CA ALA A 70 -19.11 1.57 12.84
C ALA A 70 -18.06 2.52 13.42
N LEU A 71 -17.72 2.37 14.72
CA LEU A 71 -16.67 3.18 15.36
C LEU A 71 -15.30 2.86 14.77
N THR A 72 -14.97 1.58 14.58
CA THR A 72 -13.69 1.17 13.97
C THR A 72 -13.56 1.54 12.50
N ALA A 73 -14.68 1.59 11.77
CA ALA A 73 -14.69 1.95 10.35
C ALA A 73 -14.58 3.47 10.11
N LYS A 74 -14.93 4.28 11.12
CA LYS A 74 -15.10 5.73 10.97
C LYS A 74 -13.77 6.43 10.66
N ALA A 75 -13.82 7.31 9.67
CA ALA A 75 -12.70 8.17 9.28
C ALA A 75 -12.68 9.46 10.11
N THR A 76 -12.39 9.35 11.42
CA THR A 76 -12.33 10.52 12.32
C THR A 76 -11.01 11.29 12.14
N ASP A 77 -9.88 10.57 12.17
CA ASP A 77 -8.52 11.15 12.07
C ASP A 77 -7.83 10.76 10.75
N ALA A 78 -8.61 10.79 9.65
CA ALA A 78 -8.11 10.34 8.37
C ALA A 78 -7.13 11.35 7.75
N THR A 79 -6.06 10.83 7.15
CA THR A 79 -5.04 11.60 6.44
C THR A 79 -5.13 11.38 4.94
N MET A 80 -4.62 12.33 4.17
CA MET A 80 -4.43 12.13 2.73
C MET A 80 -3.46 10.96 2.48
N VAL A 81 -3.62 10.36 1.30
CA VAL A 81 -2.70 9.35 0.78
C VAL A 81 -1.29 9.91 0.77
N ARG A 82 -0.30 9.11 1.15
CA ARG A 82 1.11 9.52 1.15
C ARG A 82 1.83 9.01 -0.08
N PHE A 83 2.55 9.88 -0.78
CA PHE A 83 3.38 9.55 -1.93
C PHE A 83 4.85 9.72 -1.57
N TYR A 84 5.65 8.67 -1.72
CA TYR A 84 7.10 8.72 -1.49
C TYR A 84 7.83 7.71 -2.38
N GLY A 85 9.15 7.78 -2.42
CA GLY A 85 9.98 6.94 -3.27
C GLY A 85 11.01 6.14 -2.48
N LEU A 86 11.19 4.86 -2.81
CA LEU A 86 12.31 4.05 -2.32
C LEU A 86 13.43 4.01 -3.36
N LEU A 87 14.69 4.14 -2.95
CA LEU A 87 15.82 4.14 -3.89
C LEU A 87 16.15 2.74 -4.39
N LYS A 88 16.19 2.57 -5.72
CA LYS A 88 16.66 1.35 -6.39
C LYS A 88 18.17 1.42 -6.63
N VAL A 89 18.97 1.33 -5.56
CA VAL A 89 20.46 1.42 -5.60
C VAL A 89 21.14 0.38 -6.51
N HIS A 90 20.44 -0.71 -6.82
CA HIS A 90 20.91 -1.78 -7.70
C HIS A 90 20.66 -1.51 -9.20
N LYS A 91 20.15 -0.33 -9.56
CA LYS A 91 19.87 0.07 -10.95
C LYS A 91 20.69 1.31 -11.32
N PRO A 92 21.15 1.42 -12.58
CA PRO A 92 21.87 2.60 -13.05
C PRO A 92 21.00 3.85 -12.91
N GLY A 93 21.62 4.97 -12.52
CA GLY A 93 20.92 6.23 -12.24
C GLY A 93 20.13 6.27 -10.93
N VAL A 94 20.10 5.17 -10.15
CA VAL A 94 19.44 5.05 -8.85
C VAL A 94 18.01 5.66 -8.85
N PRO A 95 17.10 5.13 -9.69
CA PRO A 95 15.74 5.63 -9.79
C PRO A 95 14.94 5.36 -8.51
N LEU A 96 13.89 6.15 -8.29
CA LEU A 96 12.92 5.90 -7.22
C LEU A 96 11.90 4.83 -7.65
N ARG A 97 11.50 3.98 -6.71
CA ARG A 97 10.28 3.19 -6.77
C ARG A 97 9.16 4.03 -6.15
N PRO A 98 8.19 4.53 -6.92
CA PRO A 98 7.06 5.25 -6.35
C PRO A 98 6.23 4.31 -5.47
N ILE A 99 5.89 4.79 -4.27
CA ILE A 99 5.03 4.12 -3.30
C ILE A 99 3.89 5.07 -2.96
N VAL A 100 2.68 4.54 -3.04
CA VAL A 100 1.45 5.24 -2.63
C VAL A 100 0.91 4.52 -1.41
N SER A 101 1.08 5.14 -0.25
CA SER A 101 0.63 4.57 1.03
C SER A 101 -0.79 5.02 1.33
N LEU A 102 -1.68 4.03 1.42
CA LEU A 102 -3.07 4.21 1.84
C LEU A 102 -3.25 4.19 3.36
N CYS A 103 -2.15 4.26 4.12
CA CYS A 103 -2.22 4.30 5.57
C CYS A 103 -2.91 5.57 6.06
N GLY A 104 -3.88 5.39 6.96
CA GLY A 104 -4.66 6.48 7.53
C GLY A 104 -5.68 7.08 6.57
N THR A 105 -5.88 6.52 5.37
CA THR A 105 -6.90 7.05 4.45
C THR A 105 -8.31 6.82 4.99
N PRO A 106 -9.29 7.64 4.57
CA PRO A 106 -10.68 7.50 5.03
C PRO A 106 -11.30 6.12 4.81
N THR A 107 -10.82 5.38 3.80
CA THR A 107 -11.37 4.06 3.43
C THR A 107 -10.72 2.89 4.18
N LEU A 108 -9.57 3.08 4.83
CA LEU A 108 -8.82 1.98 5.44
C LEU A 108 -9.56 1.31 6.60
N GLY A 109 -10.24 2.09 7.44
CA GLY A 109 -11.05 1.55 8.55
C GLY A 109 -12.20 0.70 8.02
N LEU A 110 -12.92 1.23 7.03
CA LEU A 110 -14.03 0.54 6.37
C LEU A 110 -13.57 -0.76 5.69
N SER A 111 -12.46 -0.74 4.95
CA SER A 111 -11.96 -1.94 4.26
C SER A 111 -11.52 -3.03 5.24
N LYS A 112 -10.86 -2.65 6.35
CA LYS A 112 -10.52 -3.60 7.43
C LYS A 112 -11.77 -4.21 8.05
N MET A 113 -12.80 -3.41 8.33
CA MET A 113 -14.06 -3.92 8.88
C MET A 113 -14.73 -4.90 7.90
N LEU A 114 -14.83 -4.54 6.61
CA LEU A 114 -15.40 -5.42 5.58
C LEU A 114 -14.62 -6.72 5.47
N TYR A 115 -13.29 -6.66 5.47
CA TYR A 115 -12.44 -7.85 5.46
C TYR A 115 -12.72 -8.74 6.67
N GLN A 116 -12.74 -8.18 7.90
CA GLN A 116 -13.02 -8.97 9.11
C GLN A 116 -14.40 -9.62 9.06
N ARG A 117 -15.37 -8.94 8.46
CA ARG A 117 -16.73 -9.45 8.33
C ARG A 117 -16.86 -10.55 7.29
N PHE A 118 -16.15 -10.45 6.17
CA PHE A 118 -16.30 -11.36 5.04
C PHE A 118 -15.17 -12.40 4.90
N ARG A 119 -14.15 -12.39 5.75
CA ARG A 119 -13.02 -13.34 5.69
C ARG A 119 -13.46 -14.81 5.71
N PHE A 120 -14.56 -15.13 6.39
CA PHE A 120 -15.09 -16.50 6.44
C PHE A 120 -15.49 -17.03 5.05
N LEU A 121 -15.77 -16.15 4.09
CA LEU A 121 -16.08 -16.54 2.71
C LEU A 121 -14.84 -17.03 1.95
N THR A 122 -13.65 -16.63 2.39
CA THR A 122 -12.39 -16.94 1.71
C THR A 122 -11.48 -17.87 2.50
N GLU A 123 -11.68 -18.01 3.81
CA GLU A 123 -10.80 -18.78 4.69
C GLU A 123 -10.70 -20.27 4.31
N ASP A 124 -11.75 -20.88 3.78
CA ASP A 124 -11.77 -22.33 3.44
C ASP A 124 -11.95 -22.62 1.96
N SER A 125 -11.72 -21.63 1.09
CA SER A 125 -11.70 -21.87 -0.36
C SER A 125 -10.52 -22.75 -0.76
N GLU A 126 -10.73 -23.66 -1.71
CA GLU A 126 -9.66 -24.47 -2.34
C GLU A 126 -8.57 -23.60 -2.99
N SER A 127 -8.93 -22.39 -3.40
CA SER A 127 -8.00 -21.40 -3.97
C SER A 127 -7.20 -20.63 -2.93
N THR A 128 -7.51 -20.78 -1.63
CA THR A 128 -6.86 -20.02 -0.56
C THR A 128 -5.65 -20.77 -0.03
N VAL A 129 -4.48 -20.13 -0.12
CA VAL A 129 -3.23 -20.65 0.41
C VAL A 129 -2.87 -19.89 1.68
N LYS A 130 -2.92 -20.58 2.83
CA LYS A 130 -2.76 -19.98 4.17
C LYS A 130 -1.29 -19.76 4.55
N SER A 131 -0.35 -20.46 3.92
CA SER A 131 1.08 -20.33 4.21
C SER A 131 1.97 -20.65 3.01
N ALA A 132 3.22 -20.17 3.05
CA ALA A 132 4.24 -20.51 2.05
C ALA A 132 4.52 -22.02 2.02
N GLU A 133 4.44 -22.69 3.16
CA GLU A 133 4.61 -24.15 3.25
C GLU A 133 3.47 -24.90 2.55
N GLN A 134 2.22 -24.47 2.75
CA GLN A 134 1.06 -25.02 2.05
C GLN A 134 1.19 -24.77 0.54
N PHE A 135 1.63 -23.57 0.14
CA PHE A 135 1.90 -23.26 -1.26
C PHE A 135 2.88 -24.27 -1.88
N LEU A 136 4.02 -24.47 -1.24
CA LEU A 136 5.07 -25.38 -1.72
C LEU A 136 4.58 -26.83 -1.85
N ARG A 137 3.79 -27.31 -0.89
CA ARG A 137 3.12 -28.62 -1.01
C ARG A 137 2.20 -28.67 -2.23
N ASN A 138 1.38 -27.64 -2.42
CA ASN A 138 0.43 -27.58 -3.53
C ASN A 138 1.13 -27.59 -4.89
N ILE A 139 2.29 -26.95 -5.04
CA ILE A 139 3.00 -26.89 -6.33
C ILE A 139 4.09 -27.94 -6.49
N GLY A 140 4.38 -28.76 -5.47
CA GLY A 140 5.51 -29.70 -5.49
C GLY A 140 5.43 -30.77 -6.58
N HIS A 141 4.24 -31.03 -7.12
CA HIS A 141 4.03 -31.98 -8.21
C HIS A 141 4.14 -31.34 -9.62
N LEU A 142 4.21 -30.01 -9.70
CA LEU A 142 4.33 -29.30 -10.98
C LEU A 142 5.79 -29.25 -11.42
N SER A 143 6.09 -29.79 -12.61
CA SER A 143 7.39 -29.62 -13.24
C SER A 143 7.36 -28.38 -14.15
N VAL A 144 8.17 -27.37 -13.81
CA VAL A 144 8.31 -26.18 -14.66
C VAL A 144 9.43 -26.45 -15.66
N LYS A 145 9.12 -26.39 -16.97
CA LYS A 145 10.17 -26.35 -18.00
C LYS A 145 11.00 -25.08 -17.79
N LYS A 146 12.29 -25.23 -17.49
CA LYS A 146 13.21 -24.10 -17.38
C LYS A 146 13.31 -23.41 -18.75
N THR A 147 12.72 -22.23 -18.86
CA THR A 147 12.79 -21.39 -20.07
C THR A 147 13.78 -20.24 -19.95
N TYR A 148 14.44 -20.07 -18.80
CA TYR A 148 15.48 -19.07 -18.59
C TYR A 148 16.63 -19.60 -17.72
N ASP A 149 17.89 -19.32 -18.10
CA ASP A 149 19.15 -19.73 -17.44
C ASP A 149 19.42 -19.05 -16.09
N ARG A 150 18.49 -18.24 -15.57
CA ARG A 150 18.65 -17.52 -14.30
C ARG A 150 17.38 -17.59 -13.47
N ALA A 151 17.10 -18.76 -12.92
CA ALA A 151 16.24 -18.85 -11.75
C ALA A 151 17.07 -18.44 -10.50
N PRO A 152 16.57 -17.55 -9.61
CA PRO A 152 17.21 -17.34 -8.33
C PRO A 152 17.17 -18.64 -7.51
N GLU A 153 18.30 -19.06 -6.94
CA GLU A 153 18.45 -20.29 -6.13
C GLU A 153 17.57 -20.31 -4.86
N ARG A 154 16.92 -19.18 -4.52
CA ARG A 154 15.95 -19.08 -3.43
C ARG A 154 14.74 -18.27 -3.86
N ILE A 155 13.58 -18.93 -3.87
CA ILE A 155 12.28 -18.26 -3.86
C ILE A 155 12.01 -17.83 -2.42
N VAL A 156 12.13 -16.54 -2.14
CA VAL A 156 11.79 -15.97 -0.83
C VAL A 156 10.35 -15.48 -0.89
N PHE A 157 9.44 -16.12 -0.15
CA PHE A 157 8.08 -15.65 0.03
C PHE A 157 8.06 -14.55 1.09
N TYR A 158 7.59 -13.36 0.73
CA TYR A 158 7.26 -12.31 1.69
C TYR A 158 5.78 -12.42 2.04
N SER A 159 5.45 -12.86 3.25
CA SER A 159 4.09 -12.77 3.78
C SER A 159 3.88 -11.37 4.36
N GLU A 160 3.37 -10.44 3.56
CA GLU A 160 2.92 -9.13 4.06
C GLU A 160 1.39 -9.04 3.95
N LEU A 161 0.67 -9.71 4.86
CA LEU A 161 -0.71 -9.34 5.19
C LEU A 161 -0.80 -8.44 6.42
N SER A 162 0.35 -8.12 7.03
CA SER A 162 0.47 -7.15 8.12
C SER A 162 1.45 -6.05 7.74
N GLY A 163 1.13 -5.28 6.70
CA GLY A 163 1.83 -4.02 6.43
C GLY A 163 1.62 -3.07 7.61
N SER A 164 2.55 -3.05 8.57
CA SER A 164 2.60 -1.99 9.58
C SER A 164 2.88 -0.68 8.85
N CYS A 165 2.03 0.32 9.12
CA CYS A 165 2.17 1.65 8.54
C CYS A 165 3.47 2.29 9.00
N ARG A 166 4.54 2.12 8.22
CA ARG A 166 5.77 2.90 8.37
C ARG A 166 5.52 4.29 7.80
N ASN A 167 5.81 5.33 8.57
CA ASN A 167 5.62 6.73 8.22
C ASN A 167 6.87 7.30 7.53
N PRO A 168 6.83 7.55 6.22
CA PRO A 168 7.53 8.67 5.62
C PRO A 168 6.54 9.76 5.20
N SER A 169 6.95 11.00 5.43
CA SER A 169 6.18 12.24 5.32
C SER A 169 6.18 12.79 3.89
N SER A 170 5.11 12.55 3.13
CA SER A 170 4.71 13.37 1.97
C SER A 170 3.35 12.91 1.41
N GLU A 171 2.44 13.84 1.09
CA GLU A 171 1.01 13.63 0.77
C GLU A 171 0.71 13.83 -0.73
N MET A 172 0.09 12.87 -1.45
CA MET A 172 -0.64 13.03 -2.74
C MET A 172 -1.45 11.75 -3.09
N VAL A 173 -2.54 11.88 -3.86
CA VAL A 173 -3.55 10.83 -4.19
C VAL A 173 -3.32 10.23 -5.60
N LYS A 174 -3.54 8.91 -5.75
CA LYS A 174 -3.50 8.15 -7.02
C LYS A 174 -4.93 7.74 -7.44
N GLN A 175 -5.29 7.84 -8.71
CA GLN A 175 -6.55 7.29 -9.24
C GLN A 175 -6.34 5.86 -9.79
N ASN A 176 -7.43 5.08 -9.77
CA ASN A 176 -7.52 3.69 -10.23
C ASN A 176 -7.71 3.61 -11.74
#